data_AF-A0A2V9KKD0-F1
#
_entry.id   AF-A0A2V9KKD0-F1
#
_cell.length_a   1.000
_cell.length_b   1.000
_cell.length_c   1.000
_cell.angle_alpha   90.00
_cell.angle_beta   90.00
_cell.angle_gamma   90.00
#
_symmetry.space_group_name_H-M   'P 1'
#
loop_
_entity.id
_entity.type
_entity.pdbx_description
1 polymer ?
#
loop_
_entity_poly.entity_id
_entity_poly.type
_entity_poly.pdbx_seq_one_letter_code
_entity_poly.pdbx_strand_id
1 'polypeptide(L)'
;MAAGPVSRLIVVPSIITLVLTLIRLTGELFHGPEILFNRSAGGGAAPLGISWLAFVFAAYFAVRLQSAGDAPAGAGKAIGLTVLSLLVVIAGNLLLFPVGQGKGSSAAFISGMAVVIAGLYVMRAGWPGYWKAMLGYAVAARVPVIVVMLFAIRGNWGTHYDAPPHTMDILWTSWFNKWVDIGLLPQLFFWTPYTVVFCGLFGVIVAALRKRRAAAAAVSAG
;
A
#
# COMPACT_ATOMS: atom_id res chain seq x y z
N MET A 1 -19.55 19.16 -3.74
CA MET A 1 -18.08 19.33 -3.69
C MET A 1 -17.48 18.72 -4.94
N ALA A 2 -16.93 19.52 -5.84
CA ALA A 2 -16.37 19.01 -7.10
C ALA A 2 -15.13 18.15 -6.81
N ALA A 3 -15.14 16.91 -7.28
CA ALA A 3 -14.04 15.98 -7.13
C ALA A 3 -12.79 16.54 -7.85
N GLY A 4 -11.75 16.94 -7.11
CA GLY A 4 -10.56 17.60 -7.66
C GLY A 4 -9.74 16.70 -8.62
N PRO A 5 -8.67 17.23 -9.26
CA PRO A 5 -7.87 16.51 -10.26
C PRO A 5 -7.36 15.14 -9.81
N VAL A 6 -7.06 14.99 -8.52
CA VAL A 6 -6.57 13.73 -7.91
C VAL A 6 -7.66 12.65 -7.87
N SER A 7 -8.92 13.01 -7.62
CA SER A 7 -10.01 12.04 -7.52
C SER A 7 -10.22 11.31 -8.85
N ARG A 8 -10.28 12.04 -9.96
CA ARG A 8 -10.37 11.48 -11.32
C ARG A 8 -9.17 10.61 -11.68
N LEU A 9 -7.98 10.97 -11.17
CA LEU A 9 -6.76 10.22 -11.41
C LEU A 9 -6.79 8.82 -10.78
N ILE A 10 -7.41 8.67 -9.61
CA ILE A 10 -7.40 7.41 -8.84
C ILE A 10 -8.60 6.50 -9.09
N VAL A 11 -9.72 6.99 -9.67
CA VAL A 11 -10.94 6.17 -9.86
C VAL A 11 -10.66 4.90 -10.66
N VAL A 12 -10.09 5.05 -11.86
CA VAL A 12 -9.83 3.90 -12.74
C VAL A 12 -8.87 2.89 -12.08
N PRO A 13 -7.72 3.30 -11.53
CA PRO A 13 -6.87 2.42 -10.72
C PRO A 13 -7.60 1.71 -9.58
N SER A 14 -8.46 2.42 -8.85
CA SER A 14 -9.22 1.84 -7.73
C SER A 14 -10.22 0.78 -8.20
N ILE A 15 -10.89 1.00 -9.32
CA ILE A 15 -11.81 0.02 -9.93
C ILE A 15 -11.02 -1.22 -10.38
N ILE A 16 -9.87 -1.05 -11.03
CA ILE A 16 -9.03 -2.19 -11.45
C ILE A 16 -8.58 -3.00 -10.24
N THR A 17 -8.17 -2.33 -9.16
CA THR A 17 -7.78 -2.98 -7.89
C THR A 17 -8.94 -3.74 -7.26
N LEU A 18 -10.14 -3.17 -7.27
CA LEU A 18 -11.35 -3.85 -6.80
C LEU A 18 -11.63 -5.11 -7.63
N VAL A 19 -11.62 -5.00 -8.96
CA VAL A 19 -11.84 -6.13 -9.87
C VAL A 19 -10.82 -7.24 -9.62
N LEU A 20 -9.54 -6.91 -9.48
CA LEU A 20 -8.51 -7.91 -9.18
C LEU A 20 -8.68 -8.54 -7.79
N THR A 21 -9.12 -7.77 -6.80
CA THR A 21 -9.47 -8.30 -5.47
C THR A 21 -10.59 -9.33 -5.57
N LEU A 22 -11.65 -9.02 -6.33
CA LEU A 22 -12.79 -9.93 -6.52
C LEU A 22 -12.43 -11.17 -7.34
N ILE A 23 -11.64 -11.02 -8.41
CA ILE A 23 -11.12 -12.16 -9.20
C ILE A 23 -10.30 -13.08 -8.30
N ARG A 24 -9.41 -12.51 -7.49
CA ARG A 24 -8.59 -13.28 -6.55
C ARG A 24 -9.45 -14.02 -5.54
N LEU A 25 -10.36 -13.32 -4.86
CA LEU A 25 -11.29 -13.92 -3.91
C LEU A 25 -12.06 -15.09 -4.55
N THR A 26 -12.63 -14.86 -5.73
CA THR A 26 -13.44 -15.84 -6.44
C THR A 26 -12.61 -17.07 -6.82
N GLY A 27 -11.40 -16.87 -7.34
CA GLY A 27 -10.50 -17.98 -7.67
C GLY A 27 -10.08 -18.80 -6.45
N GLU A 28 -9.89 -18.17 -5.29
CA GLU A 28 -9.61 -18.90 -4.04
C GLU A 28 -10.82 -19.71 -3.55
N LEU A 29 -12.03 -19.15 -3.63
CA LEU A 29 -13.28 -19.86 -3.27
C LEU A 29 -13.52 -21.08 -4.17
N PHE A 30 -13.20 -20.97 -5.46
CA PHE A 30 -13.32 -22.08 -6.42
C PHE A 30 -12.08 -22.98 -6.48
N HIS A 31 -11.15 -22.86 -5.54
CA HIS A 31 -9.98 -23.73 -5.45
C HIS A 31 -9.13 -23.74 -6.74
N GLY A 32 -8.98 -22.57 -7.36
CA GLY A 32 -8.15 -22.39 -8.55
C GLY A 32 -6.66 -22.69 -8.29
N PRO A 33 -5.83 -22.65 -9.33
CA PRO A 33 -4.41 -23.01 -9.23
C PRO A 33 -3.67 -22.20 -8.15
N GLU A 34 -2.95 -22.87 -7.25
CA GLU A 34 -2.27 -22.22 -6.12
C GLU A 34 -1.24 -21.16 -6.51
N ILE A 35 -0.63 -21.30 -7.70
CA ILE A 35 0.28 -20.30 -8.23
C ILE A 35 -0.40 -18.94 -8.44
N LEU A 36 -1.71 -18.93 -8.69
CA LEU A 36 -2.53 -17.73 -8.91
C LEU A 36 -3.36 -17.35 -7.67
N PHE A 37 -3.87 -18.35 -6.95
CA PHE A 37 -4.86 -18.22 -5.89
C PHE A 37 -4.35 -18.86 -4.59
N ASN A 38 -3.12 -18.51 -4.18
CA ASN A 38 -2.53 -19.03 -2.95
C ASN A 38 -3.29 -18.51 -1.72
N ARG A 39 -3.74 -19.45 -0.88
CA ARG A 39 -4.59 -19.22 0.31
C ARG A 39 -3.80 -19.00 1.60
N SER A 40 -2.47 -19.08 1.58
CA SER A 40 -1.63 -18.79 2.75
C SER A 40 -1.72 -17.33 3.17
N ALA A 41 -1.46 -17.04 4.44
CA ALA A 41 -1.44 -15.66 4.96
C ALA A 41 -0.48 -14.77 4.16
N GLY A 42 -0.92 -13.55 3.85
CA GLY A 42 -0.17 -12.64 2.95
C GLY A 42 -0.17 -13.07 1.49
N GLY A 43 -0.82 -14.18 1.16
CA GLY A 43 -1.11 -14.60 -0.21
C GLY A 43 0.07 -15.20 -0.97
N GLY A 44 1.12 -15.68 -0.26
CA GLY A 44 2.23 -16.43 -0.84
C GLY A 44 3.01 -15.74 -1.97
N ALA A 45 3.03 -14.41 -2.00
CA ALA A 45 3.56 -13.62 -3.11
C ALA A 45 2.91 -13.91 -4.49
N ALA A 46 1.66 -14.42 -4.49
CA ALA A 46 0.93 -14.74 -5.70
C ALA A 46 0.96 -13.57 -6.70
N PRO A 47 1.22 -13.82 -8.01
CA PRO A 47 1.30 -12.77 -9.02
C PRO A 47 -0.02 -11.99 -9.17
N LEU A 48 -1.17 -12.61 -8.91
CA LEU A 48 -2.49 -11.95 -8.86
C LEU A 48 -2.75 -11.20 -7.55
N GLY A 49 -1.72 -10.58 -6.98
CA GLY A 49 -1.81 -9.72 -5.80
C GLY A 49 -1.88 -8.24 -6.17
N ILE A 50 -2.80 -7.50 -5.54
CA ILE A 50 -2.88 -6.04 -5.69
C ILE A 50 -1.61 -5.32 -5.19
N SER A 51 -0.76 -6.01 -4.41
CA SER A 51 0.55 -5.52 -3.96
C SER A 51 1.47 -5.18 -5.14
N TRP A 52 1.42 -5.94 -6.22
CA TRP A 52 2.22 -5.68 -7.43
C TRP A 52 1.68 -4.51 -8.24
N LEU A 53 0.35 -4.43 -8.33
CA LEU A 53 -0.34 -3.38 -9.07
C LEU A 53 -0.06 -1.98 -8.50
N ALA A 54 0.22 -1.89 -7.20
CA ALA A 54 0.61 -0.65 -6.55
C ALA A 54 1.88 -0.03 -7.17
N PHE A 55 2.87 -0.82 -7.61
CA PHE A 55 4.06 -0.29 -8.31
C PHE A 55 3.71 0.28 -9.68
N VAL A 56 2.84 -0.40 -10.43
CA VAL A 56 2.37 0.06 -11.74
C VAL A 56 1.65 1.39 -11.59
N PHE A 57 0.74 1.50 -10.62
CA PHE A 57 0.02 2.73 -10.39
C PHE A 57 0.86 3.83 -9.78
N ALA A 58 1.87 3.50 -8.97
CA ALA A 58 2.85 4.47 -8.50
C ALA A 58 3.57 5.16 -9.67
N ALA A 59 4.01 4.41 -10.68
CA ALA A 59 4.60 4.97 -11.89
C ALA A 59 3.57 5.75 -12.73
N TYR A 60 2.36 5.21 -12.92
CA TYR A 60 1.27 5.86 -13.64
C TYR A 60 0.93 7.24 -13.04
N PHE A 61 0.74 7.34 -11.73
CA PHE A 61 0.42 8.58 -11.06
C PHE A 61 1.54 9.60 -11.19
N ALA A 62 2.80 9.18 -11.02
CA ALA A 62 3.95 10.05 -11.15
C ALA A 62 4.05 10.64 -12.57
N VAL A 63 3.88 9.79 -13.58
CA VAL A 63 3.91 10.20 -15.00
C VAL A 63 2.75 11.15 -15.33
N ARG A 64 1.53 10.84 -14.89
CA ARG A 64 0.34 11.67 -15.14
C ARG A 64 0.43 13.04 -14.49
N LEU A 65 0.83 13.10 -13.21
CA LEU A 65 0.98 14.36 -12.48
C LEU A 65 2.08 15.23 -13.07
N GLN A 66 3.25 14.65 -13.38
CA GLN A 66 4.34 15.37 -14.03
C GLN A 66 3.93 15.93 -15.41
N SER A 67 3.12 15.19 -16.17
CA SER A 67 2.61 15.65 -17.48
C SER A 67 1.57 16.78 -17.35
N ALA A 68 0.90 16.86 -16.21
CA ALA A 68 -0.05 17.92 -15.88
C ALA A 68 0.61 19.14 -15.23
N GLY A 69 1.93 19.20 -15.18
CA GLY A 69 2.69 20.29 -14.55
C GLY A 69 2.87 20.16 -13.03
N ASP A 70 2.28 19.15 -12.39
CA ASP A 70 2.48 18.84 -10.97
C ASP A 70 3.71 17.92 -10.80
N ALA A 71 4.89 18.49 -10.97
CA ALA A 71 6.18 17.80 -10.81
C ALA A 71 6.80 18.12 -9.43
N PRO A 72 7.68 17.26 -8.88
CA PRO A 72 8.40 17.60 -7.67
C PRO A 72 9.33 18.79 -7.92
N ALA A 73 9.42 19.71 -6.95
CA ALA A 73 10.29 20.88 -7.04
C ALA A 73 11.76 20.50 -7.31
N GLY A 74 12.21 19.37 -6.77
CA GLY A 74 13.52 18.80 -7.05
C GLY A 74 13.48 17.27 -6.96
N ALA A 75 14.06 16.60 -7.95
CA ALA A 75 14.10 15.13 -7.99
C ALA A 75 14.85 14.55 -6.78
N GLY A 76 16.02 15.11 -6.43
CA GLY A 76 16.80 14.68 -5.26
C GLY A 76 16.04 14.84 -3.94
N LYS A 77 15.36 15.98 -3.74
CA LYS A 77 14.53 16.21 -2.55
C LYS A 77 13.37 15.22 -2.47
N ALA A 78 12.67 14.96 -3.58
CA ALA A 78 11.57 14.01 -3.60
C ALA A 78 12.04 12.58 -3.31
N ILE A 79 13.16 12.14 -3.90
CA ILE A 79 13.75 10.83 -3.62
C ILE A 79 14.18 10.76 -2.15
N GLY A 80 14.99 11.71 -1.67
CA GLY A 80 15.52 11.71 -0.31
C GLY A 80 14.44 11.69 0.76
N LEU A 81 13.37 12.49 0.60
CA LEU A 81 12.25 12.49 1.54
C LEU A 81 11.39 11.21 1.46
N THR A 82 11.28 10.58 0.29
CA THR A 82 10.57 9.30 0.16
C THR A 82 11.39 8.16 0.76
N VAL A 83 12.72 8.18 0.63
CA VAL A 83 13.62 7.24 1.32
C VAL A 83 13.57 7.44 2.83
N LEU A 84 13.63 8.69 3.31
CA LEU A 84 13.47 8.99 4.74
C LEU A 84 12.11 8.50 5.27
N SER A 85 11.03 8.76 4.52
CA SER A 85 9.69 8.24 4.82
C SER A 85 9.69 6.71 4.94
N LEU A 86 10.38 6.01 4.03
CA LEU A 86 10.50 4.55 4.07
C LEU A 86 11.21 4.06 5.32
N LEU A 87 12.33 4.68 5.68
CA LEU A 87 13.10 4.34 6.88
C LEU A 87 12.27 4.56 8.17
N VAL A 88 11.53 5.67 8.24
CA VAL A 88 10.65 5.96 9.39
C VAL A 88 9.50 4.95 9.47
N VAL A 89 8.87 4.60 8.35
CA VAL A 89 7.82 3.56 8.31
C VAL A 89 8.36 2.20 8.74
N ILE A 90 9.56 1.82 8.31
CA ILE A 90 10.23 0.58 8.74
C ILE A 90 10.46 0.61 10.24
N ALA A 91 11.02 1.70 10.78
CA ALA A 91 11.23 1.84 12.23
C ALA A 91 9.92 1.70 13.02
N GLY A 92 8.83 2.33 12.56
CA GLY A 92 7.52 2.18 13.19
C GLY A 92 6.98 0.75 13.14
N ASN A 93 7.14 0.04 12.01
CA ASN A 93 6.74 -1.36 11.90
C ASN A 93 7.59 -2.31 12.74
N LEU A 94 8.88 -2.03 12.94
CA LEU A 94 9.74 -2.79 13.85
C LEU A 94 9.27 -2.68 15.31
N LEU A 95 8.69 -1.53 15.71
CA LEU A 95 8.06 -1.38 17.03
C LEU A 95 6.74 -2.17 17.14
N LEU A 96 5.98 -2.27 16.04
CA LEU A 96 4.72 -3.01 15.98
C LEU A 96 4.91 -4.53 15.90
N PHE A 97 6.05 -5.00 15.37
CA PHE A 97 6.26 -6.42 15.11
C PHE A 97 6.17 -7.30 16.37
N PRO A 98 6.82 -6.98 17.50
CA PRO A 98 6.64 -7.74 18.75
C PRO A 98 5.21 -7.67 19.29
N VAL A 99 4.51 -6.55 19.09
CA VAL A 99 3.09 -6.39 19.50
C VAL A 99 2.22 -7.38 18.75
N GLY A 100 2.41 -7.51 17.42
CA GLY A 100 1.70 -8.50 16.61
C GLY A 100 1.97 -9.96 17.04
N GLN A 101 3.08 -10.23 17.71
CA GLN A 101 3.39 -11.57 18.26
C GLN A 101 2.87 -11.78 19.69
N GLY A 102 2.10 -10.84 20.25
CA GLY A 102 1.67 -10.88 21.66
C GLY A 102 2.80 -10.62 22.67
N LYS A 103 3.97 -10.14 22.22
CA LYS A 103 5.17 -9.90 23.04
C LYS A 103 5.47 -8.41 23.27
N GLY A 104 4.64 -7.52 22.74
CA GLY A 104 4.84 -6.08 22.81
C GLY A 104 4.06 -5.41 23.95
N SER A 105 4.42 -4.15 24.24
CA SER A 105 3.71 -3.32 25.22
C SER A 105 2.75 -2.35 24.53
N SER A 106 1.77 -1.81 25.28
CA SER A 106 0.88 -0.75 24.78
C SER A 106 1.67 0.50 24.35
N ALA A 107 2.80 0.80 25.00
CA ALA A 107 3.69 1.90 24.62
C ALA A 107 4.36 1.63 23.26
N ALA A 108 4.84 0.42 23.00
CA ALA A 108 5.38 0.01 21.71
C ALA A 108 4.32 0.07 20.60
N PHE A 109 3.08 -0.32 20.93
CA PHE A 109 1.95 -0.24 20.00
C PHE A 109 1.64 1.21 19.59
N ILE A 110 1.42 2.09 20.58
CA ILE A 110 1.08 3.50 20.34
C ILE A 110 2.23 4.22 19.63
N SER A 111 3.47 4.03 20.08
CA SER A 111 4.64 4.65 19.45
C SER A 111 4.86 4.13 18.03
N GLY A 112 4.72 2.83 17.79
CA GLY A 112 4.83 2.24 16.46
C GLY A 112 3.81 2.82 15.48
N MET A 113 2.53 2.92 15.88
CA MET A 113 1.50 3.56 15.07
C MET A 113 1.81 5.03 14.78
N ALA A 114 2.21 5.79 15.80
CA ALA A 114 2.55 7.21 15.66
C ALA A 114 3.73 7.41 14.70
N VAL A 115 4.77 6.57 14.79
CA VAL A 115 5.94 6.61 13.91
C VAL A 115 5.56 6.23 12.48
N VAL A 116 4.72 5.22 12.26
CA VAL A 116 4.20 4.87 10.92
C VAL A 116 3.43 6.05 10.31
N ILE A 117 2.53 6.67 11.09
CA ILE A 117 1.77 7.84 10.65
C ILE A 117 2.73 8.98 10.30
N ALA A 118 3.69 9.31 11.17
CA ALA A 118 4.67 10.35 10.90
C ALA A 118 5.44 10.05 9.59
N GLY A 119 5.90 8.82 9.42
CA GLY A 119 6.59 8.34 8.23
C GLY A 119 5.78 8.56 6.95
N LEU A 120 4.48 8.23 6.96
CA LEU A 120 3.57 8.48 5.82
C LEU A 120 3.53 9.95 5.39
N TYR A 121 3.66 10.90 6.33
CA TYR A 121 3.58 12.34 6.03
C TYR A 121 4.92 12.95 5.60
N VAL A 122 6.07 12.32 5.88
CA VAL A 122 7.40 12.85 5.46
C VAL A 122 7.48 13.02 3.94
N MET A 123 7.01 12.01 3.19
CA MET A 123 7.01 12.03 1.71
C MET A 123 6.25 13.22 1.13
N ARG A 124 5.21 13.71 1.82
CA ARG A 124 4.39 14.85 1.38
C ARG A 124 5.24 16.10 1.12
N ALA A 125 6.29 16.33 1.90
CA ALA A 125 7.16 17.49 1.75
C ALA A 125 8.03 17.45 0.47
N GLY A 126 8.18 16.27 -0.14
CA GLY A 126 8.91 16.08 -1.41
C GLY A 126 8.04 16.30 -2.64
N TRP A 127 6.80 15.79 -2.62
CA TRP A 127 5.84 15.92 -3.72
C TRP A 127 4.39 15.82 -3.22
N PRO A 128 3.76 16.93 -2.82
CA PRO A 128 2.46 16.91 -2.16
C PRO A 128 1.33 16.32 -3.02
N GLY A 129 1.29 16.63 -4.32
CA GLY A 129 0.26 16.11 -5.24
C GLY A 129 0.36 14.60 -5.42
N TYR A 130 1.58 14.09 -5.60
CA TYR A 130 1.85 12.66 -5.70
C TYR A 130 1.52 11.91 -4.40
N TRP A 131 1.89 12.46 -3.24
CA TRP A 131 1.51 11.91 -1.94
C TRP A 131 -0.02 11.80 -1.79
N LYS A 132 -0.79 12.84 -2.19
CA LYS A 132 -2.27 12.79 -2.16
C LYS A 132 -2.82 11.69 -3.06
N ALA A 133 -2.28 11.53 -4.27
CA ALA A 133 -2.71 10.49 -5.20
C ALA A 133 -2.42 9.08 -4.64
N MET A 134 -1.20 8.87 -4.12
CA MET A 134 -0.80 7.60 -3.52
C MET A 134 -1.63 7.26 -2.28
N LEU A 135 -1.86 8.23 -1.38
CA LEU A 135 -2.67 8.02 -0.17
C LEU A 135 -4.15 7.78 -0.53
N GLY A 136 -4.72 8.56 -1.45
CA GLY A 136 -6.08 8.38 -1.91
C GLY A 136 -6.30 7.01 -2.55
N TYR A 137 -5.38 6.59 -3.43
CA TYR A 137 -5.40 5.27 -4.03
C TYR A 137 -5.22 4.16 -2.98
N ALA A 138 -4.29 4.32 -2.03
CA ALA A 138 -4.08 3.34 -0.97
C ALA A 138 -5.36 3.13 -0.17
N VAL A 139 -6.00 4.20 0.32
CA VAL A 139 -7.28 4.10 1.06
C VAL A 139 -8.35 3.42 0.20
N ALA A 140 -8.50 3.83 -1.07
CA ALA A 140 -9.48 3.23 -1.98
C ALA A 140 -9.24 1.74 -2.24
N ALA A 141 -7.97 1.30 -2.26
CA ALA A 141 -7.60 -0.11 -2.38
C ALA A 141 -7.84 -0.91 -1.09
N ARG A 142 -7.67 -0.29 0.09
CA ARG A 142 -7.80 -0.99 1.38
C ARG A 142 -9.24 -1.19 1.83
N VAL A 143 -10.13 -0.23 1.57
CA VAL A 143 -11.52 -0.33 2.02
C VAL A 143 -12.18 -1.63 1.52
N PRO A 144 -12.14 -1.99 0.22
CA PRO A 144 -12.69 -3.27 -0.23
C PRO A 144 -12.03 -4.48 0.41
N VAL A 145 -10.71 -4.47 0.58
CA VAL A 145 -9.99 -5.60 1.19
C VAL A 145 -10.40 -5.79 2.65
N ILE A 146 -10.47 -4.71 3.43
CA ILE A 146 -10.92 -4.74 4.83
C ILE A 146 -12.33 -5.33 4.94
N VAL A 147 -13.22 -4.95 4.02
CA VAL A 147 -14.60 -5.46 3.95
C VAL A 147 -14.62 -6.94 3.56
N VAL A 148 -13.83 -7.36 2.57
CA VAL A 148 -13.70 -8.79 2.21
C VAL A 148 -13.18 -9.60 3.40
N MET A 149 -12.15 -9.11 4.09
CA MET A 149 -11.60 -9.79 5.27
C MET A 149 -12.62 -9.88 6.40
N LEU A 150 -13.48 -8.87 6.59
CA LEU A 150 -14.57 -8.92 7.57
C LEU A 150 -15.50 -10.12 7.30
N PHE A 151 -15.93 -10.28 6.05
CA PHE A 151 -16.82 -11.38 5.66
C PHE A 151 -16.12 -12.73 5.64
N ALA A 152 -14.88 -12.80 5.15
CA ALA A 152 -14.08 -14.02 5.13
C ALA A 152 -13.81 -14.55 6.55
N ILE A 153 -13.43 -13.68 7.49
CA ILE A 153 -13.15 -14.06 8.88
C ILE A 153 -14.43 -14.48 9.60
N ARG A 154 -15.54 -13.77 9.38
CA ARG A 154 -16.83 -14.13 9.97
C ARG A 154 -17.38 -15.44 9.41
N GLY A 155 -17.15 -15.69 8.12
CA GLY A 155 -17.66 -16.85 7.39
C GLY A 155 -16.74 -18.06 7.35
N ASN A 156 -15.50 -17.94 7.84
CA ASN A 156 -14.44 -18.95 7.74
C ASN A 156 -14.29 -19.51 6.31
N TRP A 157 -14.11 -18.61 5.34
CA TRP A 157 -14.09 -18.98 3.92
C TRP A 157 -12.87 -19.83 3.51
N GLY A 158 -11.83 -19.94 4.35
CA GLY A 158 -10.65 -20.74 4.03
C GLY A 158 -9.79 -20.14 2.93
N THR A 159 -9.82 -18.82 2.81
CA THR A 159 -9.08 -17.99 1.85
C THR A 159 -7.86 -17.35 2.52
N HIS A 160 -7.01 -16.66 1.75
CA HIS A 160 -5.93 -15.89 2.39
C HIS A 160 -6.46 -14.71 3.23
N TYR A 161 -7.71 -14.28 3.02
CA TYR A 161 -8.32 -13.16 3.73
C TYR A 161 -8.69 -13.48 5.18
N ASP A 162 -8.76 -14.77 5.55
CA ASP A 162 -9.03 -15.25 6.91
C ASP A 162 -7.92 -16.14 7.48
N ALA A 163 -6.84 -16.32 6.72
CA ALA A 163 -5.65 -17.08 7.11
C ALA A 163 -4.81 -16.32 8.16
N PRO A 164 -4.59 -16.91 9.36
CA PRO A 164 -3.70 -16.32 10.34
C PRO A 164 -2.23 -16.43 9.87
N PRO A 165 -1.37 -15.44 10.19
CA PRO A 165 0.06 -15.56 9.95
C PRO A 165 0.64 -16.77 10.69
N HIS A 166 1.48 -17.58 10.03
CA HIS A 166 2.12 -18.75 10.63
C HIS A 166 3.00 -18.45 11.86
N THR A 167 3.35 -17.18 12.06
CA THR A 167 4.18 -16.71 13.18
C THR A 167 3.38 -16.25 14.40
N MET A 168 2.05 -16.27 14.33
CA MET A 168 1.16 -15.83 15.41
C MET A 168 0.50 -17.03 16.07
N ASP A 169 0.96 -17.38 17.27
CA ASP A 169 0.29 -18.32 18.17
C ASP A 169 -0.80 -17.61 18.97
N ILE A 170 -1.74 -16.96 18.27
CA ILE A 170 -2.84 -16.22 18.90
C ILE A 170 -4.13 -17.04 18.78
N LEU A 171 -4.69 -17.43 19.92
CA LEU A 171 -6.04 -17.99 19.98
C LEU A 171 -7.05 -16.83 20.11
N TRP A 172 -7.62 -16.40 18.99
CA TRP A 172 -8.72 -15.43 19.02
C TRP A 172 -10.00 -16.08 19.54
N THR A 173 -10.51 -15.58 20.66
CA THR A 173 -11.80 -15.99 21.22
C THR A 173 -13.00 -15.29 20.55
N SER A 174 -12.74 -14.27 19.72
CA SER A 174 -13.75 -13.50 19.00
C SER A 174 -13.32 -13.24 17.56
N TRP A 175 -14.23 -13.47 16.61
CA TRP A 175 -14.03 -13.16 15.19
C TRP A 175 -13.74 -11.66 14.98
N PHE A 176 -14.30 -10.79 15.82
CA PHE A 176 -14.10 -9.35 15.70
C PHE A 176 -12.67 -8.96 16.05
N ASN A 177 -12.12 -9.53 17.13
CA ASN A 177 -10.73 -9.28 17.52
C ASN A 177 -9.77 -9.83 16.44
N LYS A 178 -10.06 -11.03 15.91
CA LYS A 178 -9.32 -11.56 14.76
C LYS A 178 -9.34 -10.58 13.58
N TRP A 179 -10.51 -10.06 13.21
CA TRP A 179 -10.62 -9.08 12.14
C TRP A 179 -9.87 -7.77 12.42
N VAL A 180 -9.89 -7.26 13.65
CA VAL A 180 -9.10 -6.07 14.02
C VAL A 180 -7.60 -6.35 13.82
N ASP A 181 -7.11 -7.48 14.33
CA ASP A 181 -5.68 -7.79 14.39
C ASP A 181 -5.07 -8.16 13.03
N ILE A 182 -5.76 -8.98 12.23
CA ILE A 182 -5.21 -9.44 10.95
C ILE A 182 -5.82 -8.71 9.75
N GLY A 183 -7.01 -8.13 9.90
CA GLY A 183 -7.75 -7.45 8.84
C GLY A 183 -7.57 -5.93 8.87
N LEU A 184 -8.05 -5.26 9.92
CA LEU A 184 -8.08 -3.81 9.96
C LEU A 184 -6.68 -3.20 10.13
N LEU A 185 -5.99 -3.57 11.21
CA LEU A 185 -4.72 -2.93 11.59
C LEU A 185 -3.62 -3.13 10.53
N PRO A 186 -3.38 -4.33 9.96
CA PRO A 186 -2.36 -4.49 8.94
C PRO A 186 -2.69 -3.72 7.66
N GLN A 187 -3.96 -3.61 7.27
CA GLN A 187 -4.33 -2.85 6.08
C GLN A 187 -4.05 -1.34 6.25
N LEU A 188 -4.22 -0.81 7.45
CA LEU A 188 -3.98 0.60 7.77
C LEU A 188 -2.50 0.91 8.07
N PHE A 189 -1.80 0.07 8.83
CA PHE A 189 -0.46 0.39 9.37
C PHE A 189 0.70 -0.34 8.69
N PHE A 190 0.43 -1.36 7.89
CA PHE A 190 1.45 -2.01 7.07
C PHE A 190 1.20 -1.77 5.57
N TRP A 191 0.03 -2.17 5.07
CA TRP A 191 -0.25 -2.14 3.64
C TRP A 191 -0.50 -0.75 3.06
N THR A 192 -1.00 0.20 3.85
CA THR A 192 -1.14 1.60 3.41
C THR A 192 0.25 2.26 3.27
N PRO A 193 1.15 2.23 4.27
CA PRO A 193 2.52 2.69 4.09
C PRO A 193 3.31 1.97 3.00
N TYR A 194 3.13 0.65 2.86
CA TYR A 194 3.69 -0.11 1.75
C TYR A 194 3.30 0.49 0.39
N THR A 195 2.01 0.77 0.18
CA THR A 195 1.54 1.39 -1.06
C THR A 195 2.09 2.80 -1.20
N VAL A 196 1.88 3.65 -0.18
CA VAL A 196 2.16 5.09 -0.31
C VAL A 196 3.65 5.37 -0.48
N VAL A 197 4.48 4.70 0.31
CA VAL A 197 5.89 5.06 0.48
C VAL A 197 6.79 4.11 -0.31
N PHE A 198 6.67 2.81 -0.09
CA PHE A 198 7.55 1.84 -0.73
C PHE A 198 7.26 1.74 -2.24
N CYS A 199 6.00 1.53 -2.63
CA CYS A 199 5.63 1.59 -4.05
C CYS A 199 5.78 3.03 -4.60
N GLY A 200 5.47 4.05 -3.79
CA GLY A 200 5.64 5.45 -4.16
C GLY A 200 7.06 5.82 -4.55
N LEU A 201 8.08 5.25 -3.88
CA LEU A 201 9.49 5.45 -4.22
C LEU A 201 9.78 5.08 -5.69
N PHE A 202 9.16 4.01 -6.19
CA PHE A 202 9.28 3.61 -7.59
C PHE A 202 8.78 4.69 -8.55
N GLY A 203 7.61 5.28 -8.27
CA GLY A 203 7.09 6.37 -9.11
C GLY A 203 7.94 7.64 -9.05
N VAL A 204 8.49 7.98 -7.88
CA VAL A 204 9.43 9.11 -7.75
C VAL A 204 10.69 8.87 -8.58
N ILE A 205 11.25 7.65 -8.57
CA ILE A 205 12.40 7.28 -9.40
C ILE A 205 12.05 7.40 -10.88
N VAL A 206 10.90 6.87 -11.32
CA VAL A 206 10.43 6.98 -12.71
C VAL A 206 10.33 8.44 -13.16
N ALA A 207 9.75 9.32 -12.35
CA ALA A 207 9.64 10.74 -12.67
C ALA A 207 11.01 11.43 -12.78
N ALA A 208 11.95 11.06 -11.91
CA ALA A 208 13.32 11.58 -11.94
C ALA A 208 14.07 11.14 -13.21
N LEU A 209 13.98 9.86 -13.58
CA LEU A 209 14.58 9.33 -14.81
C LEU A 209 14.00 10.00 -16.06
N ARG A 210 12.68 10.23 -16.08
CA ARG A 210 12.02 10.93 -17.19
C ARG A 210 12.50 12.37 -17.33
N LYS A 211 12.65 13.10 -16.22
CA LYS A 211 13.21 14.47 -16.23
C LYS A 211 14.65 14.49 -16.75
N ARG A 212 15.49 13.53 -16.32
CA ARG A 212 16.88 13.42 -16.78
C ARG A 212 16.97 13.12 -18.28
N ARG A 213 16.13 12.21 -18.79
CA ARG A 213 16.08 11.88 -20.22
C ARG A 213 15.64 13.08 -21.07
N ALA A 214 14.64 13.84 -20.62
CA ALA A 214 14.20 15.04 -21.32
C ALA A 214 15.30 16.11 -21.37
N ALA A 215 16.05 16.32 -20.27
CA ALA A 215 17.18 17.23 -20.25
C ALA A 215 18.32 16.80 -21.19
N ALA A 216 18.66 15.50 -21.22
CA ALA A 216 19.69 14.99 -22.11
C ALA A 216 19.31 15.14 -23.59
N ALA A 217 18.04 14.88 -23.95
CA ALA A 217 17.54 15.05 -25.31
C ALA A 217 17.58 16.52 -25.78
N ALA A 218 17.29 17.47 -24.88
CA ALA A 218 17.39 18.89 -25.18
C ALA A 218 18.84 19.33 -25.45
N VAL A 219 19.82 18.78 -24.71
CA VAL A 219 21.25 19.05 -24.93
C VAL A 219 21.73 18.48 -26.27
N SER A 220 21.24 17.32 -26.69
CA SER A 220 21.63 16.73 -27.99
C SER A 220 20.99 17.41 -29.21
N ALA A 221 19.98 18.26 -29.01
CA ALA A 221 19.22 18.90 -30.08
C ALA A 221 19.60 20.38 -30.30
N GLY A 222 20.44 20.96 -29.44
CA GLY A 222 20.98 22.31 -29.55
C GLY A 222 22.46 22.29 -29.89
#